data_AF-A0A417XZK7-F1
#
_entry.id   AF-A0A417XZK7-F1
#
_cell.length_a   1.000
_cell.length_b   1.000
_cell.length_c   1.000
_cell.angle_alpha   90.00
_cell.angle_beta   90.00
_cell.angle_gamma   90.00
#
_symmetry.space_group_name_H-M   'P 1'
#
loop_
_entity.id
_entity.type
_entity.pdbx_description
1 polymer ?
#
loop_
_entity_poly.entity_id
_entity_poly.type
_entity_poly.pdbx_seq_one_letter_code
_entity_poly.pdbx_strand_id
1 'polypeptide(L)'
;MSRTATRAAQRPALTGLRQRVASVAASPLPLVAWAALVLGGTALLVCAMVPVGPDWLGITGSVTIGATYAWALAARTGGRPVIFGTLALAMGLMAAWVDQDLLSTGASVLVTVVAAVLGVMATVPAKTFPASVRECLIGMGLAAVGAMAAVGFEPAIDVTRFEYLGLGLALIGAEILVFRLGAGLHGLGRRGVAVVAIGAALLLLTLLYAELLRRYGSTVLVDWLLARVDWSREHLGAFPRPIFAVLGVPALAYGCHMRARRRQGWWVCAFGVAATSPVATSLGNPAVALSEVALSAGYGLLVGLVLAYLIIRLDLALAGNAGRRSRRAEEAAAVRPEPRRTAALL
;
A
#
# COMPACT_ATOMS: atom_id res chain seq x y z
N MET A 1 -36.18 -36.97 -37.82
CA MET A 1 -35.36 -35.73 -37.80
C MET A 1 -34.59 -35.69 -36.50
N SER A 2 -33.27 -35.89 -36.59
CA SER A 2 -32.34 -36.21 -35.50
C SER A 2 -31.93 -34.98 -34.68
N ARG A 3 -32.08 -35.06 -33.35
CA ARG A 3 -31.44 -34.16 -32.38
C ARG A 3 -29.99 -34.60 -32.18
N THR A 4 -29.04 -33.91 -32.79
CA THR A 4 -27.61 -34.02 -32.49
C THR A 4 -27.32 -33.27 -31.17
N ALA A 5 -27.33 -34.02 -30.07
CA ALA A 5 -26.78 -33.57 -28.79
C ALA A 5 -25.24 -33.64 -28.86
N THR A 6 -24.59 -32.54 -29.25
CA THR A 6 -23.15 -32.34 -29.04
C THR A 6 -22.88 -32.07 -27.57
N ARG A 7 -22.87 -33.14 -26.76
CA ARG A 7 -22.24 -33.14 -25.43
C ARG A 7 -20.74 -32.94 -25.66
N ALA A 8 -20.26 -31.71 -25.49
CA ALA A 8 -18.84 -31.41 -25.49
C ALA A 8 -18.14 -32.28 -24.43
N ALA A 9 -17.39 -33.29 -24.87
CA ALA A 9 -16.52 -34.08 -24.02
C ALA A 9 -15.43 -33.14 -23.46
N GLN A 10 -15.60 -32.65 -22.24
CA GLN A 10 -14.54 -31.97 -21.51
C GLN A 10 -13.37 -32.95 -21.36
N ARG A 11 -12.23 -32.61 -21.98
CA ARG A 11 -11.03 -33.47 -22.03
C ARG A 11 -10.54 -33.80 -20.60
N PRO A 12 -10.46 -35.09 -20.22
CA PRO A 12 -10.12 -35.53 -18.85
C PRO A 12 -8.71 -35.10 -18.36
N ALA A 13 -7.79 -34.77 -19.28
CA ALA A 13 -6.46 -34.28 -18.94
C ALA A 13 -6.46 -32.87 -18.31
N LEU A 14 -7.38 -31.99 -18.72
CA LEU A 14 -7.47 -30.62 -18.20
C LEU A 14 -8.08 -30.58 -16.79
N THR A 15 -8.97 -31.52 -16.47
CA THR A 15 -9.53 -31.69 -15.13
C THR A 15 -8.47 -32.13 -14.12
N GLY A 16 -7.58 -33.05 -14.49
CA GLY A 16 -6.48 -33.51 -13.63
C GLY A 16 -5.47 -32.40 -13.30
N LEU A 17 -5.06 -31.59 -14.30
CA LEU A 17 -4.19 -30.43 -14.07
C LEU A 17 -4.86 -29.37 -13.18
N ARG A 18 -6.15 -29.08 -13.41
CA ARG A 18 -6.91 -28.14 -12.56
C ARG A 18 -7.01 -28.63 -11.12
N GLN A 19 -7.23 -29.93 -10.90
CA GLN A 19 -7.26 -30.51 -9.55
C GLN A 19 -5.90 -30.42 -8.86
N ARG A 20 -4.79 -30.68 -9.56
CA ARG A 20 -3.43 -30.52 -9.01
C ARG A 20 -3.09 -29.07 -8.68
N VAL A 21 -3.45 -28.14 -9.57
CA VAL A 21 -3.26 -26.70 -9.30
C VAL A 21 -4.11 -26.26 -8.11
N ALA A 22 -5.34 -26.74 -8.00
CA ALA A 22 -6.21 -26.45 -6.85
C ALA A 22 -5.66 -27.04 -5.55
N SER A 23 -5.11 -28.26 -5.56
CA SER A 23 -4.50 -28.87 -4.36
C SER A 23 -3.24 -28.13 -3.92
N VAL A 24 -2.40 -27.67 -4.86
CA VAL A 24 -1.21 -26.87 -4.54
C VAL A 24 -1.62 -25.48 -4.03
N ALA A 25 -2.62 -24.84 -4.65
CA ALA A 25 -3.13 -23.54 -4.22
C ALA A 25 -3.77 -23.59 -2.81
N ALA A 26 -4.36 -24.73 -2.43
CA ALA A 26 -4.91 -24.95 -1.09
C ALA A 26 -3.86 -25.32 -0.04
N SER A 27 -2.63 -25.65 -0.45
CA SER A 27 -1.53 -26.04 0.43
C SER A 27 -0.82 -24.81 1.02
N PRO A 28 0.01 -24.96 2.08
CA PRO A 28 0.82 -23.85 2.60
C PRO A 28 2.00 -23.46 1.68
N LEU A 29 2.30 -24.26 0.64
CA LEU A 29 3.47 -24.07 -0.22
C LEU A 29 3.56 -22.67 -0.87
N PRO A 30 2.47 -22.09 -1.43
CA PRO A 30 2.55 -20.76 -2.04
C PRO A 30 2.92 -19.68 -1.03
N LEU A 31 2.48 -19.82 0.23
CA LEU A 31 2.80 -18.86 1.29
C LEU A 31 4.25 -18.99 1.75
N VAL A 32 4.75 -20.22 1.88
CA VAL A 32 6.16 -20.47 2.21
C VAL A 32 7.06 -19.98 1.09
N ALA A 33 6.72 -20.26 -0.17
CA ALA A 33 7.45 -19.77 -1.34
C ALA A 33 7.44 -18.24 -1.39
N TRP A 34 6.29 -17.61 -1.16
CA TRP A 34 6.18 -16.15 -1.08
C TRP A 34 7.09 -15.58 0.02
N ALA A 35 7.03 -16.13 1.23
CA ALA A 35 7.85 -15.68 2.35
C ALA A 35 9.35 -15.86 2.06
N ALA A 36 9.74 -17.01 1.48
CA ALA A 36 11.12 -17.28 1.10
C ALA A 36 11.62 -16.31 0.01
N LEU A 37 10.80 -16.00 -0.99
CA LEU A 37 11.14 -15.04 -2.04
C LEU A 37 11.24 -13.61 -1.51
N VAL A 38 10.35 -13.19 -0.61
CA VAL A 38 10.44 -11.87 0.03
C VAL A 38 11.68 -11.78 0.90
N LEU A 39 11.95 -12.77 1.75
CA LEU A 39 13.13 -12.79 2.63
C LEU A 39 14.43 -12.85 1.82
N GLY A 40 14.50 -13.74 0.83
CA GLY A 40 15.65 -13.87 -0.07
C GLY A 40 15.89 -12.60 -0.89
N GLY A 41 14.86 -12.06 -1.53
CA GLY A 41 14.95 -10.81 -2.29
C GLY A 41 15.36 -9.62 -1.42
N THR A 42 14.81 -9.52 -0.20
CA THR A 42 15.21 -8.48 0.76
C THR A 42 16.66 -8.66 1.21
N ALA A 43 17.11 -9.89 1.45
CA ALA A 43 18.50 -10.16 1.81
C ALA A 43 19.46 -9.75 0.68
N LEU A 44 19.12 -10.03 -0.58
CA LEU A 44 19.90 -9.55 -1.74
C LEU A 44 19.99 -8.03 -1.78
N LEU A 45 18.87 -7.32 -1.55
CA LEU A 45 18.83 -5.86 -1.52
C LEU A 45 19.68 -5.29 -0.37
N VAL A 46 19.63 -5.88 0.82
CA VAL A 46 20.45 -5.47 1.97
C VAL A 46 21.93 -5.72 1.68
N CYS A 47 22.28 -6.86 1.07
CA CYS A 47 23.66 -7.16 0.68
C CYS A 47 24.17 -6.18 -0.39
N ALA A 48 23.30 -5.75 -1.31
CA ALA A 48 23.63 -4.75 -2.33
C ALA A 48 23.96 -3.36 -1.74
N MET A 49 23.54 -3.06 -0.50
CA MET A 49 23.93 -1.82 0.18
C MET A 49 25.41 -1.81 0.60
N VAL A 50 26.10 -2.96 0.56
CA VAL A 50 27.53 -3.07 0.87
C VAL A 50 28.34 -2.94 -0.43
N PRO A 51 29.25 -1.94 -0.55
CA PRO A 51 29.96 -1.60 -1.79
C PRO A 51 31.03 -2.62 -2.24
N VAL A 52 31.02 -3.83 -1.68
CA VAL A 52 32.01 -4.90 -1.93
C VAL A 52 31.35 -6.13 -2.56
N GLY A 53 30.02 -6.12 -2.72
CA GLY A 53 29.25 -7.23 -3.27
C GLY A 53 29.09 -7.17 -4.80
N PRO A 54 28.60 -8.26 -5.42
CA PRO A 54 28.26 -8.24 -6.84
C PRO A 54 27.16 -7.23 -7.19
N ASP A 55 27.35 -6.50 -8.28
CA ASP A 55 26.45 -5.43 -8.74
C ASP A 55 25.05 -5.95 -9.11
N TRP A 56 24.94 -7.23 -9.50
CA TRP A 56 23.66 -7.85 -9.87
C TRP A 56 22.74 -8.13 -8.68
N LEU A 57 23.21 -8.03 -7.43
CA LEU A 57 22.41 -8.30 -6.24
C LEU A 57 21.20 -7.35 -6.13
N GLY A 58 21.42 -6.05 -6.39
CA GLY A 58 20.38 -5.03 -6.32
C GLY A 58 19.23 -5.33 -7.28
N ILE A 59 19.56 -5.43 -8.57
CA ILE A 59 18.61 -5.72 -9.65
C ILE A 59 17.88 -7.05 -9.41
N THR A 60 18.59 -8.11 -9.03
CA THR A 60 17.98 -9.43 -8.79
C THR A 60 17.00 -9.39 -7.62
N GLY A 61 17.37 -8.71 -6.54
CA GLY A 61 16.48 -8.46 -5.40
C GLY A 61 15.25 -7.66 -5.81
N SER A 62 15.43 -6.59 -6.58
CA SER A 62 14.35 -5.71 -7.06
C SER A 62 13.34 -6.42 -7.95
N VAL A 63 13.82 -7.18 -8.95
CA VAL A 63 12.99 -7.99 -9.83
C VAL A 63 12.22 -9.05 -9.04
N THR A 64 12.89 -9.72 -8.10
CA THR A 64 12.27 -10.74 -7.24
C THR A 64 11.16 -10.16 -6.38
N ILE A 65 11.42 -9.04 -5.69
CA ILE A 65 10.41 -8.35 -4.86
C ILE A 65 9.26 -7.84 -5.72
N GLY A 66 9.54 -7.17 -6.84
CA GLY A 66 8.52 -6.65 -7.75
C GLY A 66 7.56 -7.73 -8.25
N ALA A 67 8.10 -8.85 -8.73
CA ALA A 67 7.31 -9.99 -9.18
C ALA A 67 6.51 -10.63 -8.04
N THR A 68 7.14 -10.80 -6.88
CA THR A 68 6.53 -11.45 -5.70
C THR A 68 5.41 -10.59 -5.11
N TYR A 69 5.57 -9.26 -5.09
CA TYR A 69 4.56 -8.33 -4.62
C TYR A 69 3.40 -8.20 -5.60
N ALA A 70 3.67 -8.18 -6.91
CA ALA A 70 2.62 -8.18 -7.93
C ALA A 70 1.78 -9.46 -7.86
N TRP A 71 2.44 -10.61 -7.67
CA TRP A 71 1.77 -11.89 -7.41
C TRP A 71 0.89 -11.82 -6.15
N ALA A 72 1.43 -11.30 -5.04
CA ALA A 72 0.71 -11.23 -3.77
C ALA A 72 -0.49 -10.29 -3.81
N LEU A 73 -0.34 -9.14 -4.47
CA LEU A 73 -1.42 -8.18 -4.66
C LEU A 73 -2.56 -8.79 -5.49
N ALA A 74 -2.21 -9.48 -6.58
CA ALA A 74 -3.18 -10.21 -7.39
C ALA A 74 -3.84 -11.35 -6.61
N ALA A 75 -3.11 -12.09 -5.77
CA ALA A 75 -3.67 -13.15 -4.92
C ALA A 75 -4.64 -12.59 -3.89
N ARG A 76 -4.26 -11.50 -3.23
CA ARG A 76 -5.09 -10.84 -2.20
C ARG A 76 -6.37 -10.25 -2.77
N THR A 77 -6.32 -9.75 -4.00
CA THR A 77 -7.46 -9.09 -4.66
C THR A 77 -8.34 -10.04 -5.48
N GLY A 78 -8.10 -11.36 -5.43
CA GLY A 78 -8.85 -12.35 -6.21
C GLY A 78 -8.61 -12.28 -7.72
N GLY A 79 -7.45 -11.76 -8.14
CA GLY A 79 -7.01 -11.67 -9.53
C GLY A 79 -6.36 -12.95 -10.05
N ARG A 80 -5.42 -12.80 -10.99
CA ARG A 80 -4.65 -13.91 -11.60
C ARG A 80 -3.17 -13.82 -11.21
N PRO A 81 -2.76 -14.38 -10.06
CA PRO A 81 -1.45 -14.15 -9.46
C PRO A 81 -0.29 -14.52 -10.37
N VAL A 82 -0.40 -15.67 -11.05
CA VAL A 82 0.62 -16.15 -11.98
C VAL A 82 0.84 -15.15 -13.10
N ILE A 83 -0.23 -14.63 -13.72
CA ILE A 83 -0.12 -13.70 -14.86
C ILE A 83 0.56 -12.39 -14.43
N PHE A 84 0.09 -11.77 -13.34
CA PHE A 84 0.63 -10.49 -12.89
C PHE A 84 2.06 -10.63 -12.33
N GLY A 85 2.36 -11.73 -11.62
CA GLY A 85 3.71 -12.04 -11.17
C GLY A 85 4.68 -12.27 -12.34
N THR A 86 4.28 -13.04 -13.35
CA THR A 86 5.11 -13.27 -14.55
C THR A 86 5.29 -12.00 -15.39
N LEU A 87 4.26 -11.16 -15.49
CA LEU A 87 4.34 -9.90 -16.21
C LEU A 87 5.32 -8.94 -15.50
N ALA A 88 5.21 -8.80 -14.18
CA ALA A 88 6.12 -8.01 -13.39
C ALA A 88 7.57 -8.53 -13.47
N LEU A 89 7.75 -9.86 -13.45
CA LEU A 89 9.05 -10.49 -13.68
C LEU A 89 9.61 -10.12 -15.07
N ALA A 90 8.81 -10.27 -16.12
CA ALA A 90 9.22 -9.95 -17.49
C ALA A 90 9.58 -8.46 -17.65
N MET A 91 8.79 -7.55 -17.07
CA MET A 91 9.07 -6.11 -17.09
C MET A 91 10.36 -5.76 -16.32
N GLY A 92 10.57 -6.38 -15.14
CA GLY A 92 11.78 -6.17 -14.36
C GLY A 92 13.03 -6.70 -15.06
N LEU A 93 12.96 -7.90 -15.67
CA LEU A 93 14.04 -8.46 -16.47
C LEU A 93 14.32 -7.63 -17.72
N MET A 94 13.27 -7.11 -18.37
CA MET A 94 13.42 -6.23 -19.53
C MET A 94 14.12 -4.93 -19.15
N ALA A 95 13.76 -4.32 -18.01
CA ALA A 95 14.46 -3.14 -17.51
C ALA A 95 15.94 -3.44 -17.24
N ALA A 96 16.26 -4.60 -16.66
CA ALA A 96 17.63 -5.03 -16.38
C ALA A 96 18.45 -5.34 -17.65
N TRP A 97 17.82 -5.82 -18.73
CA TRP A 97 18.53 -6.27 -19.94
C TRP A 97 18.73 -5.17 -20.97
N VAL A 98 17.78 -4.24 -21.06
CA VAL A 98 17.81 -3.18 -22.08
C VAL A 98 18.69 -2.01 -21.64
N ASP A 99 19.00 -1.91 -20.34
CA ASP A 99 19.92 -0.94 -19.73
C ASP A 99 19.61 0.52 -20.15
N GLN A 100 18.32 0.85 -20.06
CA GLN A 100 17.81 2.20 -20.35
C GLN A 100 17.22 2.80 -19.08
N ASP A 101 17.69 4.00 -18.71
CA ASP A 101 17.23 4.77 -17.55
C ASP A 101 15.71 4.88 -17.48
N LEU A 102 15.05 5.03 -18.64
CA LEU A 102 13.59 5.13 -18.72
C LEU A 102 12.88 3.85 -18.27
N LEU A 103 13.41 2.68 -18.65
CA LEU A 103 12.83 1.38 -18.27
C LEU A 103 13.09 1.05 -16.80
N SER A 104 14.30 1.33 -16.31
CA SER A 104 14.67 1.20 -14.90
C SER A 104 13.82 2.11 -14.02
N THR A 105 13.62 3.37 -14.42
CA THR A 105 12.74 4.31 -13.75
C THR A 105 11.28 3.84 -13.78
N GLY A 106 10.79 3.39 -14.92
CA GLY A 106 9.45 2.83 -15.05
C GLY A 106 9.22 1.60 -14.15
N ALA A 107 10.17 0.67 -14.12
CA ALA A 107 10.12 -0.50 -13.26
C ALA A 107 10.13 -0.12 -11.76
N SER A 108 10.98 0.85 -11.39
CA SER A 108 11.03 1.39 -10.04
C SER A 108 9.69 2.00 -9.61
N VAL A 109 9.10 2.87 -10.45
CA VAL A 109 7.76 3.45 -10.20
C VAL A 109 6.71 2.35 -10.03
N LEU A 110 6.68 1.35 -10.91
CA LEU A 110 5.69 0.27 -10.82
C LEU A 110 5.85 -0.56 -9.53
N VAL A 111 7.09 -0.86 -9.11
CA VAL A 111 7.33 -1.58 -7.85
C VAL A 111 6.91 -0.76 -6.65
N THR A 112 7.19 0.56 -6.62
CA THR A 112 6.71 1.42 -5.52
C THR A 112 5.19 1.45 -5.44
N VAL A 113 4.51 1.56 -6.59
CA VAL A 113 3.04 1.55 -6.67
C VAL A 113 2.48 0.23 -6.16
N VAL A 114 3.01 -0.90 -6.64
CA VAL A 114 2.56 -2.23 -6.20
C VAL A 114 2.82 -2.42 -4.71
N ALA A 115 3.99 -2.02 -4.18
CA ALA A 115 4.32 -2.12 -2.76
C ALA A 115 3.39 -1.25 -1.89
N ALA A 116 3.13 -0.02 -2.31
CA ALA A 116 2.25 0.91 -1.60
C ALA A 116 0.81 0.36 -1.51
N VAL A 117 0.28 -0.11 -2.65
CA VAL A 117 -1.07 -0.69 -2.71
C VAL A 117 -1.14 -2.01 -1.94
N LEU A 118 -0.13 -2.89 -2.08
CA LEU A 118 -0.05 -4.14 -1.33
C LEU A 118 0.01 -3.88 0.17
N GLY A 119 0.75 -2.87 0.62
CA GLY A 119 0.80 -2.45 2.02
C GLY A 119 -0.59 -2.16 2.61
N VAL A 120 -1.46 -1.52 1.84
CA VAL A 120 -2.86 -1.27 2.23
C VAL A 120 -3.69 -2.56 2.13
N MET A 121 -3.63 -3.29 1.02
CA MET A 121 -4.48 -4.47 0.76
C MET A 121 -4.14 -5.68 1.66
N ALA A 122 -2.92 -5.74 2.18
CA ALA A 122 -2.47 -6.76 3.13
C ALA A 122 -3.06 -6.57 4.53
N THR A 123 -3.57 -5.38 4.86
CA THR A 123 -4.18 -5.14 6.17
C THR A 123 -5.46 -5.97 6.37
N VAL A 124 -5.72 -6.30 7.63
CA VAL A 124 -6.95 -6.99 8.05
C VAL A 124 -7.80 -6.11 8.97
N PRO A 125 -9.10 -6.40 9.14
CA PRO A 125 -9.95 -5.66 10.07
C PRO A 125 -9.42 -5.70 11.52
N ALA A 126 -9.46 -4.57 12.20
CA ALA A 126 -8.91 -4.40 13.54
C ALA A 126 -9.96 -3.91 14.55
N LYS A 127 -10.37 -4.77 15.49
CA LYS A 127 -11.37 -4.41 16.52
C LYS A 127 -10.82 -3.48 17.60
N THR A 128 -9.51 -3.55 17.85
CA THR A 128 -8.81 -2.84 18.92
C THR A 128 -7.74 -1.93 18.34
N PHE A 129 -7.45 -0.79 18.99
CA PHE A 129 -6.42 0.14 18.53
C PHE A 129 -5.03 -0.50 18.35
N PRO A 130 -4.51 -1.35 19.27
CA PRO A 130 -3.24 -2.04 19.07
C PRO A 130 -3.22 -2.97 17.84
N ALA A 131 -4.37 -3.53 17.48
CA ALA A 131 -4.48 -4.31 16.24
C ALA A 131 -4.35 -3.39 15.02
N SER A 132 -4.97 -2.20 15.03
CA SER A 132 -4.76 -1.21 13.97
C SER A 132 -3.31 -0.77 13.87
N VAL A 133 -2.63 -0.52 15.00
CA VAL A 133 -1.19 -0.20 15.05
C VAL A 133 -0.38 -1.29 14.34
N ARG A 134 -0.64 -2.55 14.68
CA ARG A 134 0.02 -3.71 14.04
C ARG A 134 -0.20 -3.73 12.52
N GLU A 135 -1.41 -3.46 12.06
CA GLU A 135 -1.69 -3.42 10.61
C GLU A 135 -0.98 -2.26 9.91
N CYS A 136 -0.86 -1.09 10.55
CA CYS A 136 -0.06 0.02 10.03
C CYS A 136 1.42 -0.34 9.91
N LEU A 137 2.00 -0.97 10.94
CA LEU A 137 3.39 -1.43 10.93
C LEU A 137 3.66 -2.43 9.80
N ILE A 138 2.73 -3.34 9.57
CA ILE A 138 2.85 -4.34 8.50
C ILE A 138 2.76 -3.67 7.13
N GLY A 139 1.80 -2.78 6.93
CA GLY A 139 1.66 -2.05 5.67
C GLY A 139 2.91 -1.20 5.35
N MET A 140 3.45 -0.53 6.36
CA MET A 140 4.71 0.21 6.25
C MET A 140 5.92 -0.68 6.00
N GLY A 141 6.00 -1.85 6.65
CA GLY A 141 7.09 -2.80 6.43
C GLY A 141 7.12 -3.31 4.99
N LEU A 142 5.95 -3.63 4.42
CA LEU A 142 5.85 -4.00 3.01
C LEU A 142 6.29 -2.86 2.09
N ALA A 143 5.88 -1.63 2.39
CA ALA A 143 6.31 -0.44 1.65
C ALA A 143 7.82 -0.19 1.76
N ALA A 144 8.43 -0.37 2.93
CA ALA A 144 9.87 -0.17 3.13
C ALA A 144 10.71 -1.17 2.31
N VAL A 145 10.27 -2.44 2.24
CA VAL A 145 10.87 -3.42 1.32
C VAL A 145 10.68 -3.02 -0.14
N GLY A 146 9.51 -2.46 -0.49
CA GLY A 146 9.28 -1.86 -1.80
C GLY A 146 10.24 -0.71 -2.12
N ALA A 147 10.61 0.10 -1.13
CA ALA A 147 11.56 1.20 -1.31
C ALA A 147 12.97 0.71 -1.64
N MET A 148 13.43 -0.34 -0.95
CA MET A 148 14.70 -0.98 -1.27
C MET A 148 14.68 -1.54 -2.70
N ALA A 149 13.60 -2.21 -3.08
CA ALA A 149 13.44 -2.75 -4.42
C ALA A 149 13.38 -1.65 -5.50
N ALA A 150 12.76 -0.50 -5.20
CA ALA A 150 12.70 0.62 -6.12
C ALA A 150 14.08 1.23 -6.40
N VAL A 151 14.93 1.34 -5.37
CA VAL A 151 16.30 1.86 -5.51
C VAL A 151 17.23 0.85 -6.17
N GLY A 152 17.03 -0.46 -5.96
CA GLY A 152 17.87 -1.48 -6.61
C GLY A 152 17.70 -1.60 -8.14
N PHE A 153 16.74 -0.88 -8.74
CA PHE A 153 16.69 -0.65 -10.19
C PHE A 153 17.56 0.52 -10.66
N GLU A 154 18.22 1.23 -9.74
CA GLU A 154 19.06 2.40 -10.02
C GLU A 154 18.38 3.44 -10.92
N PRO A 155 17.17 3.92 -10.55
CA PRO A 155 16.39 4.77 -11.43
C PRO A 155 16.95 6.20 -11.50
N ALA A 156 16.94 6.78 -12.70
CA ALA A 156 17.25 8.20 -12.90
C ALA A 156 16.01 9.05 -12.56
N ILE A 157 15.91 9.52 -11.32
CA ILE A 157 14.70 10.18 -10.82
C ILE A 157 14.85 11.67 -10.56
N ASP A 158 13.84 12.44 -10.99
CA ASP A 158 13.45 13.67 -10.29
C ASP A 158 12.62 13.27 -9.07
N VAL A 159 13.15 13.49 -7.87
CA VAL A 159 12.54 13.04 -6.60
C VAL A 159 11.09 13.50 -6.47
N THR A 160 10.80 14.75 -6.85
CA THR A 160 9.45 15.31 -6.68
C THR A 160 8.46 14.63 -7.63
N ARG A 161 8.83 14.45 -8.90
CA ARG A 161 7.99 13.79 -9.89
C ARG A 161 7.79 12.31 -9.55
N PHE A 162 8.84 11.64 -9.10
CA PHE A 162 8.78 10.25 -8.69
C PHE A 162 7.80 10.03 -7.53
N GLU A 163 7.87 10.88 -6.51
CA GLU A 163 6.95 10.83 -5.36
C GLU A 163 5.49 11.09 -5.75
N TYR A 164 5.23 12.11 -6.57
CA TYR A 164 3.87 12.42 -7.01
C TYR A 164 3.29 11.37 -7.94
N LEU A 165 4.09 10.86 -8.87
CA LEU A 165 3.66 9.80 -9.79
C LEU A 165 3.35 8.52 -9.02
N GLY A 166 4.24 8.12 -8.10
CA GLY A 166 4.04 6.97 -7.22
C GLY A 166 2.77 7.10 -6.38
N LEU A 167 2.58 8.24 -5.70
CA LEU A 167 1.40 8.50 -4.89
C LEU A 167 0.11 8.50 -5.73
N GLY A 168 0.11 9.20 -6.86
CA GLY A 168 -1.06 9.32 -7.73
C GLY A 168 -1.49 7.97 -8.31
N LEU A 169 -0.54 7.21 -8.87
CA LEU A 169 -0.81 5.89 -9.43
C LEU A 169 -1.22 4.89 -8.35
N ALA A 170 -0.59 4.91 -7.18
CA ALA A 170 -0.96 4.03 -6.07
C ALA A 170 -2.34 4.36 -5.51
N LEU A 171 -2.70 5.64 -5.42
CA LEU A 171 -4.05 6.04 -4.99
C LEU A 171 -5.10 5.57 -5.99
N ILE A 172 -4.90 5.86 -7.30
CA ILE A 172 -5.80 5.39 -8.36
C ILE A 172 -5.91 3.86 -8.33
N GLY A 173 -4.80 3.15 -8.20
CA GLY A 173 -4.76 1.70 -8.10
C GLY A 173 -5.51 1.15 -6.89
N ALA A 174 -5.33 1.74 -5.71
CA ALA A 174 -6.05 1.36 -4.51
C ALA A 174 -7.55 1.60 -4.62
N GLU A 175 -7.97 2.76 -5.15
CA GLU A 175 -9.38 3.10 -5.34
C GLU A 175 -10.06 2.15 -6.35
N ILE A 176 -9.40 1.84 -7.47
CA ILE A 176 -9.89 0.85 -8.44
C ILE A 176 -10.09 -0.51 -7.77
N LEU A 177 -9.13 -0.94 -6.93
CA LEU A 177 -9.25 -2.21 -6.22
C LEU A 177 -10.39 -2.17 -5.20
N VAL A 178 -10.52 -1.11 -4.40
CA VAL A 178 -11.63 -0.96 -3.44
C VAL A 178 -12.99 -0.99 -4.14
N PHE A 179 -13.10 -0.31 -5.29
CA PHE A 179 -14.30 -0.36 -6.11
C PHE A 179 -14.58 -1.80 -6.58
N ARG A 180 -13.57 -2.51 -7.10
CA ARG A 180 -13.70 -3.92 -7.53
C ARG A 180 -14.01 -4.87 -6.38
N LEU A 181 -13.56 -4.57 -5.17
CA LEU A 181 -13.95 -5.33 -4.00
C LEU A 181 -15.46 -5.25 -3.76
N GLY A 182 -16.21 -4.34 -4.39
CA GLY A 182 -17.65 -4.22 -4.16
C GLY A 182 -17.93 -3.59 -2.79
N ALA A 183 -17.02 -2.76 -2.30
CA ALA A 183 -17.33 -1.74 -1.31
C ALA A 183 -18.11 -0.63 -2.04
N GLY A 184 -19.39 -0.86 -2.37
CA GLY A 184 -20.16 0.13 -3.12
C GLY A 184 -20.41 1.40 -2.31
N LEU A 185 -20.26 2.59 -2.92
CA LEU A 185 -20.43 3.88 -2.23
C LEU A 185 -21.80 4.03 -1.53
N HIS A 186 -22.84 3.38 -2.05
CA HIS A 186 -24.20 3.36 -1.51
C HIS A 186 -24.30 2.84 -0.07
N GLY A 187 -23.34 2.05 0.41
CA GLY A 187 -23.33 1.51 1.77
C GLY A 187 -22.63 2.40 2.81
N LEU A 188 -21.97 3.48 2.41
CA LEU A 188 -21.18 4.34 3.31
C LEU A 188 -22.07 5.10 4.32
N GLY A 189 -23.34 5.35 3.98
CA GLY A 189 -24.21 6.25 4.72
C GLY A 189 -23.66 7.68 4.76
N ARG A 190 -24.40 8.63 5.37
CA ARG A 190 -23.98 10.04 5.42
C ARG A 190 -22.63 10.24 6.11
N ARG A 191 -22.37 9.50 7.18
CA ARG A 191 -21.11 9.59 7.95
C ARG A 191 -19.91 9.06 7.17
N GLY A 192 -20.05 7.90 6.51
CA GLY A 192 -18.97 7.34 5.70
C GLY A 192 -18.64 8.23 4.50
N VAL A 193 -19.65 8.78 3.83
CA VAL A 193 -19.44 9.75 2.73
C VAL A 193 -18.71 10.99 3.24
N ALA A 194 -19.09 11.52 4.40
CA ALA A 194 -18.41 12.67 4.99
C ALA A 194 -16.93 12.37 5.29
N VAL A 195 -16.60 11.21 5.86
CA VAL A 195 -15.21 10.82 6.14
C VAL A 195 -14.39 10.71 4.85
N VAL A 196 -14.94 10.07 3.82
CA VAL A 196 -14.26 9.93 2.51
C VAL A 196 -14.07 11.31 1.86
N ALA A 197 -15.08 12.18 1.91
CA ALA A 197 -15.00 13.54 1.40
C ALA A 197 -13.96 14.39 2.16
N ILE A 198 -13.89 14.26 3.49
CA ILE A 198 -12.87 14.93 4.32
C ILE A 198 -11.48 14.40 3.96
N GLY A 199 -11.30 13.09 3.80
CA GLY A 199 -10.03 12.49 3.38
C GLY A 199 -9.58 13.00 2.01
N ALA A 200 -10.48 13.03 1.03
CA ALA A 200 -10.22 13.57 -0.31
C ALA A 200 -9.89 15.08 -0.25
N ALA A 201 -10.64 15.85 0.53
CA ALA A 201 -10.39 17.28 0.71
C ALA A 201 -9.04 17.54 1.38
N LEU A 202 -8.69 16.79 2.44
CA LEU A 202 -7.40 16.89 3.11
C LEU A 202 -6.25 16.57 2.16
N LEU A 203 -6.38 15.51 1.35
CA LEU A 203 -5.37 15.18 0.34
C LEU A 203 -5.21 16.33 -0.66
N LEU A 204 -6.32 16.78 -1.25
CA LEU A 204 -6.32 17.83 -2.27
C LEU A 204 -5.78 19.15 -1.72
N LEU A 205 -6.21 19.55 -0.52
CA LEU A 205 -5.72 20.76 0.15
C LEU A 205 -4.22 20.66 0.44
N THR A 206 -3.72 19.49 0.87
CA THR A 206 -2.29 19.34 1.17
C THR A 206 -1.43 19.42 -0.09
N LEU A 207 -1.87 18.78 -1.18
CA LEU A 207 -1.17 18.84 -2.47
C LEU A 207 -1.24 20.24 -3.09
N LEU A 208 -2.42 20.86 -3.07
CA LEU A 208 -2.63 22.20 -3.58
C LEU A 208 -1.82 23.23 -2.79
N TYR A 209 -1.82 23.12 -1.45
CA TYR A 209 -1.02 23.99 -0.60
C TYR A 209 0.47 23.85 -0.88
N ALA A 210 0.97 22.62 -1.02
CA ALA A 210 2.37 22.38 -1.36
C ALA A 210 2.74 23.00 -2.73
N GLU A 211 1.87 22.87 -3.74
CA GLU A 211 2.12 23.42 -5.06
C GLU A 211 2.00 24.95 -5.09
N LEU A 212 1.02 25.52 -4.37
CA LEU A 212 0.88 26.97 -4.22
C LEU A 212 2.08 27.57 -3.50
N LEU A 213 2.58 26.92 -2.44
CA LEU A 213 3.75 27.37 -1.72
C LEU A 213 5.01 27.33 -2.60
N ARG A 214 5.16 26.31 -3.46
CA ARG A 214 6.30 26.22 -4.40
C ARG A 214 6.26 27.29 -5.50
N ARG A 215 5.08 27.64 -6.01
CA ARG A 215 4.94 28.57 -7.14
C ARG A 215 4.78 30.02 -6.73
N TYR A 216 4.11 30.25 -5.60
CA TYR A 216 3.63 31.57 -5.19
C TYR A 216 3.96 31.91 -3.73
N GLY A 217 4.72 31.05 -3.03
CA GLY A 217 5.12 31.30 -1.66
C GLY A 217 5.93 32.59 -1.54
N SER A 218 5.58 33.45 -0.59
CA SER A 218 6.43 34.60 -0.27
C SER A 218 7.73 34.12 0.34
N THR A 219 8.83 34.83 0.07
CA THR A 219 10.17 34.51 0.60
C THR A 219 10.14 34.36 2.12
N VAL A 220 9.52 35.30 2.82
CA VAL A 220 9.39 35.28 4.30
C VAL A 220 8.70 34.01 4.82
N LEU A 221 7.61 33.57 4.19
CA LEU A 221 6.89 32.37 4.63
C LEU A 221 7.71 31.10 4.37
N VAL A 222 8.34 31.03 3.19
CA VAL A 222 9.17 29.90 2.79
C VAL A 222 10.39 29.79 3.70
N ASP A 223 11.07 30.90 3.98
CA ASP A 223 12.24 30.96 4.87
C ASP A 223 11.87 30.55 6.30
N TRP A 224 10.72 31.02 6.80
CA TRP A 224 10.24 30.60 8.12
C TRP A 224 9.95 29.11 8.20
N LEU A 225 9.34 28.53 7.15
CA LEU A 225 9.07 27.09 7.09
C LEU A 225 10.36 26.27 6.98
N LEU A 226 11.30 26.70 6.14
CA LEU A 226 12.59 26.04 5.97
C LEU A 226 13.40 26.08 7.28
N ALA A 227 13.42 27.23 7.97
CA ALA A 227 14.06 27.35 9.29
C ALA A 227 13.47 26.37 10.32
N ARG A 228 12.17 26.08 10.27
CA ARG A 228 11.54 25.06 11.12
C ARG A 228 11.95 23.63 10.74
N VAL A 229 12.06 23.35 9.44
CA VAL A 229 12.53 22.05 8.94
C VAL A 229 13.99 21.82 9.34
N ASP A 230 14.84 22.84 9.19
CA ASP A 230 16.26 22.77 9.55
C ASP A 230 16.43 22.61 11.06
N TRP A 231 15.68 23.37 11.87
CA TRP A 231 15.67 23.18 13.32
C TRP A 231 15.27 21.75 13.71
N SER A 232 14.24 21.20 13.05
CA SER A 232 13.79 19.82 13.29
C SER A 232 14.86 18.79 12.92
N ARG A 233 15.58 19.00 11.81
CA ARG A 233 16.68 18.11 11.39
C ARG A 233 17.84 18.17 12.36
N GLU A 234 18.22 19.37 12.81
CA GLU A 234 19.32 19.58 13.74
C GLU A 234 19.04 18.99 15.12
N HIS A 235 17.81 19.13 15.65
CA HIS A 235 17.48 18.73 17.02
C HIS A 235 16.84 17.34 17.12
N LEU A 236 16.04 16.93 16.13
CA LEU A 236 15.29 15.68 16.14
C LEU A 236 15.83 14.65 15.13
N GLY A 237 16.79 15.04 14.29
CA GLY A 237 17.40 14.18 13.27
C GLY A 237 16.54 13.95 12.03
N ALA A 238 15.29 14.43 12.01
CA ALA A 238 14.38 14.31 10.86
C ALA A 238 13.16 15.24 10.97
N PHE A 239 12.47 15.41 9.84
CA PHE A 239 11.17 16.08 9.76
C PHE A 239 10.08 15.10 9.29
N PRO A 240 8.96 14.94 10.02
CA PRO A 240 7.88 14.03 9.62
C PRO A 240 7.14 14.55 8.39
N ARG A 241 6.91 13.67 7.40
CA ARG A 241 6.17 14.04 6.19
C ARG A 241 4.69 14.35 6.53
N PRO A 242 4.16 15.55 6.22
CA PRO A 242 2.81 15.95 6.64
C PRO A 242 1.68 15.07 6.09
N ILE A 243 1.71 14.75 4.79
CA ILE A 243 0.69 13.88 4.14
C ILE A 243 0.64 12.51 4.82
N PHE A 244 1.81 11.96 5.15
CA PHE A 244 1.97 10.67 5.81
C PHE A 244 1.38 10.69 7.23
N ALA A 245 1.69 11.72 8.02
CA ALA A 245 1.28 11.83 9.42
C ALA A 245 -0.20 12.24 9.60
N VAL A 246 -0.68 13.19 8.79
CA VAL A 246 -2.00 13.81 8.98
C VAL A 246 -3.12 13.03 8.28
N LEU A 247 -2.82 12.41 7.14
CA LEU A 247 -3.81 11.69 6.34
C LEU A 247 -3.52 10.19 6.29
N GLY A 248 -2.32 9.80 5.85
CA GLY A 248 -2.01 8.41 5.51
C GLY A 248 -2.18 7.43 6.67
N VAL A 249 -1.43 7.63 7.76
CA VAL A 249 -1.46 6.72 8.91
C VAL A 249 -2.83 6.75 9.61
N PRO A 250 -3.46 7.92 9.84
CA PRO A 250 -4.82 7.99 10.36
C PRO A 250 -5.84 7.22 9.51
N ALA A 251 -5.80 7.41 8.19
CA ALA A 251 -6.69 6.73 7.26
C ALA A 251 -6.50 5.20 7.27
N LEU A 252 -5.25 4.73 7.32
CA LEU A 252 -4.95 3.30 7.40
C LEU A 252 -5.46 2.68 8.71
N ALA A 253 -5.15 3.30 9.85
CA ALA A 253 -5.53 2.80 11.18
C ALA A 253 -7.05 2.85 11.41
N TYR A 254 -7.68 3.98 11.06
CA TYR A 254 -9.13 4.16 11.17
C TYR A 254 -9.89 3.31 10.15
N GLY A 255 -9.37 3.18 8.92
CA GLY A 255 -9.93 2.30 7.90
C GLY A 255 -9.95 0.84 8.33
N CYS A 256 -8.85 0.33 8.92
CA CYS A 256 -8.80 -1.01 9.52
C CYS A 256 -9.83 -1.17 10.66
N HIS A 257 -10.02 -0.12 11.46
CA HIS A 257 -11.01 -0.11 12.53
C HIS A 257 -12.46 -0.14 12.01
N MET A 258 -12.77 0.67 11.00
CA MET A 258 -14.07 0.67 10.34
C MET A 258 -14.38 -0.66 9.65
N ARG A 259 -13.37 -1.28 9.02
CA ARG A 259 -13.52 -2.59 8.35
C ARG A 259 -13.92 -3.72 9.30
N ALA A 260 -13.67 -3.58 10.60
CA ALA A 260 -14.14 -4.55 11.59
C ALA A 260 -15.67 -4.55 11.75
N ARG A 261 -16.36 -3.51 11.26
CA ARG A 261 -17.81 -3.33 11.33
C ARG A 261 -18.48 -3.22 9.96
N ARG A 262 -17.79 -2.63 8.97
CA ARG A 262 -18.36 -2.29 7.67
C ARG A 262 -17.32 -2.41 6.56
N ARG A 263 -17.65 -3.13 5.48
CA ARG A 263 -16.80 -3.25 4.28
C ARG A 263 -16.40 -1.90 3.68
N GLN A 264 -17.23 -0.88 3.89
CA GLN A 264 -17.00 0.48 3.39
C GLN A 264 -15.80 1.19 4.01
N GLY A 265 -15.25 0.65 5.11
CA GLY A 265 -13.98 1.12 5.65
C GLY A 265 -12.81 0.98 4.66
N TRP A 266 -12.96 0.19 3.59
CA TRP A 266 -11.98 0.11 2.50
C TRP A 266 -11.74 1.46 1.80
N TRP A 267 -12.77 2.30 1.61
CA TRP A 267 -12.59 3.63 1.02
C TRP A 267 -11.70 4.53 1.87
N VAL A 268 -11.88 4.48 3.19
CA VAL A 268 -11.00 5.20 4.12
C VAL A 268 -9.60 4.60 4.11
N CYS A 269 -9.51 3.27 4.10
CA CYS A 269 -8.24 2.54 4.08
C CYS A 269 -7.42 2.80 2.79
N ALA A 270 -8.07 3.09 1.65
CA ALA A 270 -7.41 3.45 0.39
C ALA A 270 -6.55 4.71 0.51
N PHE A 271 -7.01 5.72 1.26
CA PHE A 271 -6.18 6.89 1.61
C PHE A 271 -4.95 6.52 2.45
N GLY A 272 -4.90 5.32 3.03
CA GLY A 272 -3.71 4.76 3.65
C GLY A 272 -2.52 4.60 2.69
N VAL A 273 -2.75 4.67 1.36
CA VAL A 273 -1.67 4.80 0.37
C VAL A 273 -0.86 6.07 0.59
N ALA A 274 -1.47 7.14 1.13
CA ALA A 274 -0.75 8.34 1.53
C ALA A 274 0.25 8.10 2.68
N ALA A 275 0.19 6.95 3.36
CA ALA A 275 1.25 6.47 4.25
C ALA A 275 2.25 5.54 3.56
N THR A 276 1.75 4.55 2.81
CA THR A 276 2.64 3.52 2.24
C THR A 276 3.44 4.03 1.05
N SER A 277 2.89 4.93 0.23
CA SER A 277 3.59 5.47 -0.95
C SER A 277 4.81 6.31 -0.57
N PRO A 278 4.74 7.30 0.37
CA PRO A 278 5.94 8.03 0.78
C PRO A 278 7.03 7.13 1.38
N VAL A 279 6.64 6.05 2.07
CA VAL A 279 7.60 5.06 2.58
C VAL A 279 8.22 4.29 1.41
N ALA A 280 7.42 3.84 0.44
CA ALA A 280 7.88 3.12 -0.73
C ALA A 280 8.79 3.95 -1.65
N THR A 281 8.73 5.28 -1.60
CA THR A 281 9.61 6.17 -2.39
C THR A 281 10.73 6.79 -1.54
N SER A 282 10.78 6.53 -0.24
CA SER A 282 11.61 7.29 0.70
C SER A 282 13.12 7.16 0.48
N LEU A 283 13.58 6.04 -0.05
CA LEU A 283 14.99 5.78 -0.34
C LEU A 283 15.45 6.33 -1.70
N GLY A 284 14.53 6.87 -2.51
CA GLY A 284 14.88 7.42 -3.82
C GLY A 284 15.70 8.70 -3.77
N ASN A 285 15.70 9.43 -2.64
CA ASN A 285 16.48 10.66 -2.50
C ASN A 285 17.85 10.38 -1.89
N PRO A 286 18.96 10.43 -2.67
CA PRO A 286 20.29 10.17 -2.15
C PRO A 286 20.80 11.26 -1.18
N ALA A 287 20.16 12.43 -1.16
CA ALA A 287 20.54 13.53 -0.27
C ALA A 287 20.07 13.33 1.18
N VAL A 288 19.26 12.30 1.46
CA VAL A 288 18.68 12.06 2.78
C VAL A 288 19.26 10.77 3.36
N ALA A 289 19.85 10.87 4.56
CA ALA A 289 20.41 9.71 5.24
C ALA A 289 19.33 8.67 5.60
N LEU A 290 19.71 7.38 5.62
CA LEU A 290 18.80 6.28 5.98
C LEU A 290 18.20 6.46 7.39
N SER A 291 18.98 7.01 8.33
CA SER A 291 18.53 7.35 9.68
C SER A 291 17.44 8.43 9.67
N GLU A 292 17.62 9.49 8.86
CA GLU A 292 16.61 10.55 8.69
C GLU A 292 15.31 9.98 8.08
N VAL A 293 15.43 9.09 7.08
CA VAL A 293 14.26 8.39 6.50
C VAL A 293 13.51 7.59 7.57
N ALA A 294 14.24 6.77 8.34
CA ALA A 294 13.64 5.92 9.38
C ALA A 294 12.98 6.75 10.49
N LEU A 295 13.64 7.82 10.96
CA LEU A 295 13.10 8.74 11.96
C LEU A 295 11.88 9.50 11.44
N SER A 296 11.92 10.01 10.20
CA SER A 296 10.78 10.70 9.57
C SER A 296 9.54 9.80 9.50
N ALA A 297 9.72 8.53 9.08
CA ALA A 297 8.65 7.54 9.06
C ALA A 297 8.16 7.17 10.48
N GLY A 298 9.07 7.05 11.44
CA GLY A 298 8.73 6.78 12.84
C GLY A 298 7.92 7.90 13.49
N TYR A 299 8.35 9.15 13.34
CA TYR A 299 7.66 10.32 13.86
C TYR A 299 6.29 10.50 13.23
N GLY A 300 6.19 10.36 11.90
CA GLY A 300 4.90 10.48 11.25
C GLY A 300 3.94 9.33 11.60
N LEU A 301 4.46 8.11 11.86
CA LEU A 301 3.65 7.00 12.35
C LEU A 301 3.12 7.32 13.74
N LEU A 302 3.97 7.80 14.64
CA LEU A 302 3.57 8.16 15.99
C LEU A 302 2.49 9.26 15.99
N VAL A 303 2.73 10.36 15.28
CA VAL A 303 1.77 11.46 15.16
C VAL A 303 0.47 10.97 14.54
N GLY A 304 0.55 10.22 13.45
CA GLY A 304 -0.62 9.68 12.77
C GLY A 304 -1.42 8.69 13.60
N LEU A 305 -0.77 7.86 14.43
CA LEU A 305 -1.44 6.96 15.35
C LEU A 305 -2.17 7.72 16.46
N VAL A 306 -1.59 8.80 16.99
CA VAL A 306 -2.27 9.68 17.94
C VAL A 306 -3.52 10.28 17.32
N LEU A 307 -3.42 10.83 16.10
CA LEU A 307 -4.57 11.36 15.37
C LEU A 307 -5.62 10.28 15.08
N ALA A 308 -5.19 9.08 14.67
CA ALA A 308 -6.09 7.94 14.47
C ALA A 308 -6.86 7.58 15.74
N TYR A 309 -6.18 7.54 16.89
CA TYR A 309 -6.78 7.26 18.18
C TYR A 309 -7.86 8.30 18.52
N LEU A 310 -7.55 9.59 18.33
CA LEU A 310 -8.51 10.67 18.55
C LEU A 310 -9.74 10.55 17.62
N ILE A 311 -9.53 10.28 16.33
CA ILE A 311 -10.61 10.09 15.35
C ILE A 311 -11.50 8.90 15.75
N ILE A 312 -10.90 7.76 16.14
CA ILE A 312 -11.63 6.58 16.60
C ILE A 312 -12.46 6.92 17.84
N ARG A 313 -11.88 7.64 18.82
CA ARG A 313 -12.60 8.05 20.04
C ARG A 313 -13.76 8.99 19.72
N LEU A 314 -13.55 9.95 18.82
CA LEU A 314 -14.57 10.90 18.39
C LEU A 314 -15.72 10.19 17.67
N ASP A 315 -15.41 9.27 16.74
CA ASP A 315 -16.42 8.47 16.03
C ASP A 315 -17.27 7.64 17.02
N LEU A 316 -16.62 6.97 17.98
CA LEU A 316 -17.32 6.20 19.00
C LEU A 316 -18.20 7.08 19.91
N ALA A 317 -17.74 8.28 20.29
CA ALA A 317 -18.52 9.23 21.07
C ALA A 317 -19.77 9.72 20.30
N LEU A 318 -19.61 10.06 19.01
CA LEU A 318 -20.69 10.51 18.14
C LEU A 318 -21.66 9.38 17.73
N ALA A 319 -21.19 8.13 17.73
CA ALA A 319 -22.02 6.93 17.56
C ALA A 319 -22.76 6.53 18.85
N GLY A 320 -22.22 6.90 20.02
CA GLY A 320 -22.76 6.59 21.33
C GLY A 320 -24.21 7.03 21.57
N ASN A 321 -24.66 8.11 20.91
CA ASN A 321 -26.00 8.68 21.04
C ASN A 321 -27.10 7.95 20.25
N ALA A 322 -26.78 6.89 19.50
CA ALA A 322 -27.77 6.09 18.78
C ALA A 322 -28.43 5.07 19.73
N GLY A 323 -29.77 5.08 19.81
CA GLY A 323 -30.55 4.22 20.69
C GLY A 323 -30.29 2.71 20.50
N ARG A 324 -30.58 1.91 21.54
CA ARG A 324 -30.32 0.44 21.64
C ARG A 324 -30.79 -0.37 20.41
N ARG A 325 -31.85 0.09 19.73
CA ARG A 325 -32.42 -0.52 18.51
C ARG A 325 -31.56 -0.29 17.27
N SER A 326 -30.98 0.91 17.11
CA SER A 326 -30.05 1.24 16.02
C SER A 326 -28.74 0.46 16.17
N ARG A 327 -28.23 0.29 17.40
CA ARG A 327 -27.03 -0.54 17.66
C ARG A 327 -27.26 -2.00 17.32
N ARG A 328 -28.40 -2.59 17.69
CA ARG A 328 -28.72 -3.99 17.34
C ARG A 328 -28.90 -4.21 15.84
N ALA A 329 -29.51 -3.25 15.12
CA ALA A 329 -29.64 -3.32 13.67
C ALA A 329 -28.26 -3.17 12.97
N GLU A 330 -27.39 -2.34 13.53
CA GLU A 330 -26.02 -2.19 13.05
C GLU A 330 -25.18 -3.44 13.35
N GLU A 331 -25.23 -3.98 14.57
CA GLU A 331 -24.53 -5.22 14.97
C GLU A 331 -25.00 -6.44 14.15
N ALA A 332 -26.30 -6.56 13.88
CA ALA A 332 -26.87 -7.63 13.06
C ALA A 332 -26.43 -7.55 11.58
N ALA A 333 -26.05 -6.36 11.10
CA ALA A 333 -25.50 -6.14 9.74
C ALA A 333 -23.96 -6.10 9.70
N ALA A 334 -23.28 -5.94 10.84
CA ALA A 334 -21.87 -5.52 10.92
C ALA A 334 -20.84 -6.64 10.98
N VAL A 335 -21.24 -7.90 11.16
CA VAL A 335 -20.28 -9.01 11.28
C VAL A 335 -20.25 -9.83 10.01
N ARG A 336 -19.53 -9.32 9.00
CA ARG A 336 -18.95 -10.20 7.98
C ARG A 336 -17.47 -10.34 8.28
N PRO A 337 -16.98 -11.51 8.74
CA PRO A 337 -15.55 -11.73 8.89
C PRO A 337 -14.90 -11.61 7.52
N GLU A 338 -14.02 -10.62 7.34
CA GLU A 338 -13.15 -10.62 6.18
C GLU A 338 -12.20 -11.82 6.24
N PRO A 339 -11.82 -12.39 5.09
CA PRO A 339 -10.90 -13.50 5.04
C PRO A 339 -9.52 -13.11 5.61
N ARG A 340 -8.81 -14.11 6.15
CA ARG A 340 -7.44 -13.95 6.66
C ARG A 340 -6.53 -13.31 5.59
N ARG A 341 -5.44 -12.66 6.02
CA ARG A 341 -4.50 -11.96 5.13
C ARG A 341 -4.04 -12.78 3.93
N THR A 342 -3.88 -14.08 4.12
CA THR A 342 -3.37 -15.03 3.12
C THR A 342 -4.42 -15.56 2.16
N ALA A 343 -5.69 -15.17 2.32
CA ALA A 343 -6.79 -15.54 1.46
C ALA A 343 -7.24 -14.35 0.59
N ALA A 344 -7.88 -14.64 -0.54
CA ALA A 344 -8.45 -13.61 -1.42
C ALA A 344 -9.58 -12.83 -0.72
N LEU A 345 -9.69 -11.54 -1.02
CA LEU A 345 -10.75 -10.64 -0.50
C LEU A 345 -12.09 -10.77 -1.24
N LEU A 346 -12.07 -11.37 -2.43
CA LEU A 346 -13.22 -11.66 -3.27
C LEU A 346 -13.60 -13.13 -3.17
#